data_AF-A0A1C6H9J2-F1
#
_entry.id   AF-A0A1C6H9J2-F1
#
_cell.length_a   1.000
_cell.length_b   1.000
_cell.length_c   1.000
_cell.angle_alpha   90.00
_cell.angle_beta   90.00
_cell.angle_gamma   90.00
#
_symmetry.space_group_name_H-M   'P 1'
#
loop_
_entity.id
_entity.type
_entity.pdbx_description
1 polymer ?
#
loop_
_entity_poly.entity_id
_entity_poly.type
_entity_poly.pdbx_seq_one_letter_code
_entity_poly.pdbx_strand_id
1 'polypeptide(L)'
;MDKRRHGTLKKYGISQKRYKELKGFCEQYPEFLQELRNDVISPKTQNITGMPFSKTNAKVDETANIAIRRAMMEEKVKLIEETAQEASPDLWEYIIKSACYEQSFYYLQSVAEIPISYSAFFDARRYFFYLLDKRKM
;
A
#
# COMPACT_ATOMS: atom_id res chain seq x y z
N MET A 1 14.23 -11.19 18.11
CA MET A 1 14.21 -9.71 18.24
C MET A 1 15.32 -9.14 17.38
N ASP A 2 14.99 -8.71 16.16
CA ASP A 2 15.99 -8.28 15.16
C ASP A 2 16.42 -6.82 15.42
N LYS A 3 17.71 -6.64 15.72
CA LYS A 3 18.29 -5.34 16.07
C LYS A 3 18.44 -4.49 14.80
N ARG A 4 17.44 -3.64 14.58
CA ARG A 4 17.53 -2.28 14.00
C ARG A 4 18.81 -2.01 13.19
N ARG A 5 18.83 -2.42 11.92
CA ARG A 5 19.75 -1.88 10.90
C ARG A 5 19.35 -0.43 10.53
N HIS A 6 19.35 0.46 11.52
CA HIS A 6 19.02 1.89 11.40
C HIS A 6 20.01 2.69 10.54
N GLY A 7 21.13 2.09 10.11
CA GLY A 7 22.18 2.78 9.36
C GLY A 7 21.95 2.88 7.85
N THR A 8 21.15 2.01 7.24
CA THR A 8 21.31 1.80 5.79
C THR A 8 20.44 2.71 4.91
N LEU A 9 19.26 3.11 5.38
CA LEU A 9 18.44 4.11 4.66
C LEU A 9 18.96 5.55 4.81
N LYS A 10 19.84 5.79 5.80
CA LYS A 10 20.58 7.07 5.91
C LYS A 10 21.43 7.34 4.67
N LYS A 11 21.94 6.29 4.01
CA LYS A 11 22.67 6.43 2.73
C LYS A 11 21.81 7.05 1.63
N TYR A 12 20.50 6.89 1.71
CA TYR A 12 19.53 7.47 0.80
C TYR A 12 18.98 8.82 1.30
N GLY A 13 19.51 9.37 2.39
CA GLY A 13 19.02 10.62 3.00
C GLY A 13 17.72 10.47 3.79
N ILE A 14 17.19 9.25 3.94
CA ILE A 14 15.88 9.03 4.55
C ILE A 14 16.03 8.99 6.07
N SER A 15 15.37 9.93 6.74
CA SER A 15 15.33 9.98 8.21
C SER A 15 14.53 8.80 8.78
N GLN A 16 14.77 8.44 10.04
CA GLN A 16 13.99 7.38 10.70
C GLN A 16 12.51 7.72 10.83
N LYS A 17 12.16 9.01 10.99
CA LYS A 17 10.77 9.45 11.03
C LYS A 17 10.11 9.24 9.67
N ARG A 18 10.78 9.68 8.59
CA ARG A 18 10.28 9.50 7.23
C ARG A 18 10.12 8.03 6.86
N TYR A 19 11.08 7.19 7.22
CA TYR A 19 10.95 5.75 7.00
C TYR A 19 9.73 5.14 7.72
N LYS A 20 9.42 5.59 8.94
CA LYS A 20 8.20 5.15 9.65
C LYS A 20 6.93 5.59 8.93
N GLU A 21 6.88 6.80 8.40
CA GLU A 21 5.75 7.29 7.59
C GLU A 21 5.56 6.45 6.33
N LEU A 22 6.66 6.14 5.63
CA LEU A 22 6.62 5.29 4.43
C LEU A 22 6.20 3.86 4.77
N LYS A 23 6.72 3.29 5.87
CA LYS A 23 6.32 1.96 6.35
C LYS A 23 4.84 1.92 6.69
N GLY A 24 4.34 2.89 7.46
CA GLY A 24 2.93 2.99 7.80
C GLY A 24 2.04 3.14 6.57
N PHE A 25 2.47 3.92 5.58
CA PHE A 25 1.77 4.00 4.30
C PHE A 25 1.69 2.66 3.57
N CYS A 26 2.79 1.88 3.54
CA CYS A 26 2.77 0.55 2.94
C CYS A 26 1.87 -0.42 3.73
N GLU A 27 1.86 -0.35 5.07
CA GLU A 27 1.00 -1.18 5.93
C GLU A 27 -0.50 -0.96 5.69
N GLN A 28 -0.90 0.22 5.21
CA GLN A 28 -2.29 0.53 4.84
C GLN A 28 -2.70 -0.06 3.48
N TYR A 29 -1.77 -0.63 2.71
CA TYR A 29 -2.07 -1.22 1.40
C TYR A 29 -3.22 -2.23 1.39
N PRO A 30 -3.34 -3.17 2.35
CA PRO A 30 -4.47 -4.09 2.40
C PRO A 30 -5.82 -3.37 2.61
N GLU A 31 -5.83 -2.26 3.36
CA GLU A 31 -7.02 -1.43 3.56
C GLU A 31 -7.43 -0.74 2.26
N PHE A 32 -6.46 -0.23 1.48
CA PHE A 32 -6.73 0.37 0.18
C PHE A 32 -7.37 -0.66 -0.77
N LEU A 33 -6.83 -1.88 -0.84
CA LEU A 33 -7.39 -2.96 -1.64
C LEU A 33 -8.79 -3.38 -1.18
N GLN A 34 -9.02 -3.43 0.14
CA GLN A 34 -10.32 -3.77 0.70
C GLN A 34 -11.37 -2.72 0.35
N GLU A 35 -11.01 -1.45 0.42
CA GLU A 35 -11.89 -0.34 0.05
C GLU A 35 -12.28 -0.40 -1.43
N LEU A 36 -11.29 -0.57 -2.31
CA LEU A 36 -11.53 -0.75 -3.75
C LEU A 36 -12.41 -1.96 -4.06
N ARG A 37 -12.26 -3.06 -3.32
CA ARG A 37 -13.11 -4.25 -3.45
C ARG A 37 -14.54 -3.99 -2.99
N ASN A 38 -14.72 -3.31 -1.87
CA ASN A 38 -16.04 -3.02 -1.31
C ASN A 38 -16.84 -2.10 -2.25
N ASP A 39 -16.19 -1.14 -2.90
CA ASP A 39 -16.83 -0.26 -3.88
C ASP A 39 -17.33 -1.02 -5.12
N VAL A 40 -16.66 -2.13 -5.50
CA VAL A 40 -17.08 -3.00 -6.61
C VAL A 40 -18.23 -3.93 -6.23
N ILE A 41 -18.30 -4.36 -4.96
CA ILE A 41 -19.35 -5.25 -4.43
C ILE A 41 -20.60 -4.46 -4.00
N SER A 42 -20.44 -3.18 -3.66
CA SER A 42 -21.50 -2.29 -3.20
C SER A 42 -21.96 -1.22 -4.22
N PRO A 43 -22.14 -1.51 -5.54
CA PRO A 43 -22.79 -0.57 -6.44
C PRO A 43 -24.30 -0.47 -6.17
N LYS A 44 -24.88 -1.35 -5.33
CA LYS A 44 -26.32 -1.45 -5.08
C LYS A 44 -26.66 -2.05 -3.71
N THR A 45 -26.55 -1.26 -2.66
CA THR A 45 -27.49 -1.38 -1.52
C THR A 45 -28.07 -0.01 -1.24
N GLN A 46 -28.73 0.53 -2.27
CA GLN A 46 -29.96 1.27 -2.02
C GLN A 46 -30.90 0.28 -1.34
N ASN A 47 -30.87 0.23 0.00
CA ASN A 47 -31.97 -0.31 0.76
C ASN A 47 -33.16 0.62 0.47
N ILE A 48 -33.89 0.33 -0.62
CA ILE A 48 -35.24 0.83 -0.86
C ILE A 48 -36.15 -0.01 0.05
N THR A 49 -35.98 0.16 1.36
CA THR A 49 -36.99 -0.23 2.34
C THR A 49 -38.00 0.90 2.32
N GLY A 50 -39.15 0.63 1.70
CA GLY A 50 -40.15 1.63 1.31
C GLY A 50 -40.64 2.54 2.43
N MET A 51 -40.01 3.71 2.58
CA MET A 51 -40.60 4.88 3.23
C MET A 51 -40.50 6.10 2.30
N PRO A 52 -41.59 6.83 2.05
CA PRO A 52 -41.54 8.00 1.21
C PRO A 52 -41.20 9.27 2.03
N PHE A 53 -40.37 10.12 1.42
CA PHE A 53 -40.10 11.54 1.70
C PHE A 53 -39.22 11.96 2.90
N SER A 54 -38.12 12.68 2.58
CA SER A 54 -38.17 14.15 2.59
C SER A 54 -37.10 14.76 1.67
N LYS A 55 -37.48 15.78 0.89
CA LYS A 55 -36.60 16.60 0.04
C LYS A 55 -36.06 17.76 0.87
N THR A 56 -34.89 17.58 1.49
CA THR A 56 -34.13 18.68 2.10
C THR A 56 -32.65 18.54 1.75
N ASN A 57 -32.22 19.26 0.72
CA ASN A 57 -30.89 19.85 0.46
C ASN A 57 -29.60 19.18 1.01
N ALA A 58 -29.52 17.85 1.08
CA ALA A 58 -28.31 17.12 1.47
C ALA A 58 -27.91 16.00 0.48
N LYS A 59 -28.42 16.04 -0.76
CA LYS A 59 -27.86 15.26 -1.88
C LYS A 59 -26.59 15.92 -2.41
N VAL A 60 -25.68 16.31 -1.53
CA VAL A 60 -24.32 16.68 -1.93
C VAL A 60 -23.58 15.35 -2.17
N ASP A 61 -23.85 14.81 -3.35
CA ASP A 61 -22.95 13.99 -4.17
C ASP A 61 -22.17 12.88 -3.44
N GLU A 62 -22.87 12.08 -2.63
CA GLU A 62 -22.32 10.87 -2.00
C GLU A 62 -21.66 9.96 -3.05
N THR A 63 -22.22 9.88 -4.25
CA THR A 63 -21.64 9.19 -5.41
C THR A 63 -20.32 9.82 -5.89
N ALA A 64 -20.23 11.15 -5.97
CA ALA A 64 -19.00 11.82 -6.37
C ALA A 64 -17.90 11.67 -5.30
N ASN A 65 -18.26 11.73 -4.01
CA ASN A 65 -17.33 11.50 -2.91
C ASN A 65 -16.76 10.07 -2.93
N ILE A 66 -17.60 9.06 -3.22
CA ILE A 66 -17.15 7.67 -3.40
C ILE A 66 -16.19 7.59 -4.60
N ALA A 67 -16.54 8.19 -5.74
CA ALA A 67 -15.69 8.16 -6.94
C ALA A 67 -14.31 8.83 -6.70
N ILE A 68 -14.29 9.98 -6.03
CA ILE A 68 -13.05 10.69 -5.65
C ILE A 68 -12.21 9.81 -4.73
N ARG A 69 -12.84 9.25 -3.70
CA ARG A 69 -12.14 8.42 -2.70
C ARG A 69 -11.57 7.16 -3.34
N ARG A 70 -12.32 6.51 -4.23
CA ARG A 70 -11.87 5.37 -5.02
C ARG A 70 -10.64 5.74 -5.86
N ALA A 71 -10.70 6.83 -6.61
CA ALA A 71 -9.58 7.29 -7.43
C ALA A 71 -8.32 7.53 -6.58
N MET A 72 -8.47 8.11 -5.39
CA MET A 72 -7.36 8.28 -4.44
C MET A 72 -6.78 6.95 -3.95
N MET A 73 -7.61 5.92 -3.71
CA MET A 73 -7.11 4.61 -3.30
C MET A 73 -6.44 3.86 -4.46
N GLU A 74 -6.99 3.94 -5.67
CA GLU A 74 -6.36 3.39 -6.88
C GLU A 74 -4.99 4.01 -7.12
N GLU A 75 -4.86 5.33 -6.98
CA GLU A 75 -3.57 6.03 -7.10
C GLU A 75 -2.55 5.56 -6.07
N LYS A 76 -2.95 5.35 -4.81
CA LYS A 76 -2.06 4.86 -3.76
C LYS A 76 -1.59 3.43 -4.00
N VAL A 77 -2.50 2.55 -4.41
CA VAL A 77 -2.17 1.15 -4.76
C VAL A 77 -1.20 1.13 -5.92
N LYS A 78 -1.52 1.86 -7.00
CA LYS A 78 -0.68 1.99 -8.19
C LYS A 78 0.71 2.54 -7.85
N LEU A 79 0.78 3.58 -7.02
CA LEU A 79 2.05 4.14 -6.56
C LEU A 79 2.93 3.06 -5.90
N ILE A 80 2.35 2.24 -5.02
CA ILE A 80 3.09 1.19 -4.31
C ILE A 80 3.55 0.09 -5.30
N GLU A 81 2.64 -0.42 -6.13
CA GLU A 81 2.93 -1.50 -7.08
C GLU A 81 3.97 -1.09 -8.13
N GLU A 82 3.79 0.06 -8.78
CA GLU A 82 4.73 0.56 -9.79
C GLU A 82 6.11 0.84 -9.19
N THR A 83 6.16 1.35 -7.95
CA THR A 83 7.44 1.59 -7.28
C THR A 83 8.14 0.27 -6.93
N ALA A 84 7.39 -0.76 -6.54
CA ALA A 84 7.95 -2.09 -6.29
C ALA A 84 8.47 -2.73 -7.57
N GLN A 85 7.73 -2.61 -8.67
CA GLN A 85 8.14 -3.09 -9.99
C GLN A 85 9.37 -2.36 -10.52
N GLU A 86 9.45 -1.03 -10.38
CA GLU A 86 10.65 -0.27 -10.74
C GLU A 86 11.86 -0.67 -9.88
N ALA A 87 11.65 -0.89 -8.58
CA ALA A 87 12.73 -1.27 -7.68
C ALA A 87 13.32 -2.65 -8.02
N SER A 88 12.47 -3.61 -8.39
CA SER A 88 12.89 -4.92 -8.88
C SER A 88 11.73 -5.65 -9.56
N PRO A 89 11.75 -5.77 -10.90
CA PRO A 89 10.69 -6.45 -11.65
C PRO A 89 10.51 -7.93 -11.29
N ASP A 90 11.57 -8.60 -10.81
CA ASP A 90 11.50 -10.02 -10.44
C ASP A 90 11.10 -10.24 -8.97
N LEU A 91 11.27 -9.22 -8.12
CA LEU A 91 11.08 -9.33 -6.67
C LEU A 91 9.91 -8.50 -6.13
N TRP A 92 9.22 -7.75 -6.98
CA TRP A 92 8.19 -6.80 -6.57
C TRP A 92 7.14 -7.43 -5.66
N GLU A 93 6.65 -8.64 -5.97
CA GLU A 93 5.67 -9.34 -5.14
C GLU A 93 6.20 -9.63 -3.72
N TYR A 94 7.48 -10.02 -3.61
CA TYR A 94 8.13 -10.28 -2.34
C TYR A 94 8.36 -8.98 -1.56
N ILE A 95 8.66 -7.88 -2.26
CA ILE A 95 8.75 -6.54 -1.68
C ILE A 95 7.40 -6.15 -1.09
N ILE A 96 6.30 -6.31 -1.83
CA ILE A 96 4.94 -6.04 -1.34
C ILE A 96 4.61 -6.92 -0.12
N LYS A 97 4.84 -8.24 -0.20
CA LYS A 97 4.63 -9.16 0.94
C LYS A 97 5.39 -8.69 2.19
N SER A 98 6.63 -8.22 2.05
CA SER A 98 7.44 -7.77 3.19
C SER A 98 7.16 -6.34 3.67
N ALA A 99 6.82 -5.42 2.77
CA ALA A 99 6.62 -4.02 3.10
C ALA A 99 5.18 -3.72 3.52
N CYS A 100 4.20 -4.37 2.90
CA CYS A 100 2.78 -4.10 3.08
C CYS A 100 2.08 -5.11 3.99
N TYR A 101 2.49 -6.37 3.97
CA TYR A 101 1.89 -7.45 4.79
C TYR A 101 2.78 -7.88 5.95
N GLU A 102 3.83 -7.11 6.24
CA GLU A 102 4.83 -7.35 7.29
C GLU A 102 5.41 -8.78 7.31
N GLN A 103 5.45 -9.44 6.15
CA GLN A 103 6.01 -10.79 6.06
C GLN A 103 7.52 -10.74 6.27
N SER A 104 7.99 -11.58 7.21
CA SER A 104 9.42 -11.71 7.50
C SER A 104 10.15 -12.38 6.34
N PHE A 105 11.45 -12.13 6.19
CA PHE A 105 12.24 -12.83 5.18
C PHE A 105 12.19 -14.35 5.33
N TYR A 106 12.14 -14.86 6.56
CA TYR A 106 12.01 -16.30 6.81
C TYR A 106 10.74 -16.88 6.20
N TYR A 107 9.61 -16.17 6.29
CA TYR A 107 8.38 -16.58 5.61
C TYR A 107 8.53 -16.57 4.08
N LEU A 108 9.17 -15.53 3.54
CA LEU A 108 9.42 -15.46 2.09
C LEU A 108 10.32 -16.60 1.61
N GLN A 109 11.27 -17.03 2.44
CA GLN A 109 12.18 -18.12 2.14
C GLN A 109 11.52 -19.49 2.27
N SER A 110 10.77 -19.72 3.36
CA SER A 110 10.24 -21.05 3.66
C SER A 110 8.90 -21.35 2.99
N VAL A 111 8.09 -20.32 2.71
CA VAL A 111 6.73 -20.48 2.17
C VAL A 111 6.63 -19.98 0.74
N ALA A 112 7.18 -18.80 0.46
CA ALA A 112 7.13 -18.21 -0.87
C ALA A 112 8.35 -18.55 -1.75
N GLU A 113 9.27 -19.36 -1.22
CA GLU A 113 10.46 -19.91 -1.89
C GLU A 113 11.25 -18.85 -2.68
N ILE A 114 11.51 -17.69 -2.06
CA ILE A 114 12.22 -16.60 -2.72
C ILE A 114 13.61 -17.07 -3.22
N PRO A 115 13.96 -16.84 -4.50
CA PRO A 115 15.16 -17.43 -5.11
C PRO A 115 16.46 -16.67 -4.79
N ILE A 116 16.43 -15.72 -3.86
CA ILE A 116 17.54 -14.80 -3.61
C ILE A 116 17.94 -14.75 -2.14
N SER A 117 19.19 -14.33 -1.91
CA SER A 117 19.73 -14.19 -0.56
C SER A 117 19.06 -13.04 0.23
N TYR A 118 19.13 -13.16 1.56
CA TYR A 118 18.68 -12.12 2.49
C TYR A 118 19.26 -10.74 2.14
N SER A 119 20.57 -10.64 1.87
CA SER A 119 21.21 -9.34 1.62
C SER A 119 20.65 -8.68 0.36
N ALA A 120 20.60 -9.42 -0.76
CA ALA A 120 20.08 -8.94 -2.03
C ALA A 120 18.62 -8.48 -1.91
N PHE A 121 17.80 -9.23 -1.17
CA PHE A 121 16.40 -8.86 -0.95
C PHE A 121 16.27 -7.54 -0.21
N PHE A 122 17.03 -7.37 0.88
CA PHE A 122 16.98 -6.13 1.66
C PHE A 122 17.64 -4.95 0.94
N ASP A 123 18.54 -5.17 -0.03
CA ASP A 123 19.02 -4.12 -0.93
C ASP A 123 17.88 -3.63 -1.84
N ALA A 124 17.17 -4.54 -2.52
CA ALA A 124 16.02 -4.21 -3.36
C ALA A 124 14.90 -3.53 -2.56
N ARG A 125 14.55 -4.07 -1.39
CA ARG A 125 13.53 -3.46 -0.50
C ARG A 125 13.93 -2.06 -0.01
N ARG A 126 15.21 -1.81 0.23
CA ARG A 126 15.68 -0.45 0.57
C ARG A 126 15.57 0.50 -0.60
N TYR A 127 15.92 0.05 -1.80
CA TYR A 127 15.79 0.83 -3.02
C TYR A 127 14.33 1.19 -3.32
N PHE A 128 13.40 0.25 -3.10
CA PHE A 128 11.96 0.51 -3.11
C PHE A 128 11.56 1.69 -2.20
N PHE A 129 11.96 1.68 -0.93
CA PHE A 129 11.61 2.78 -0.02
C PHE A 129 12.24 4.12 -0.44
N TYR A 130 13.38 4.11 -1.11
CA TYR A 130 13.99 5.30 -1.69
C TYR A 130 13.19 5.86 -2.87
N LEU A 131 12.77 5.01 -3.80
CA LEU A 131 11.93 5.44 -4.91
C LEU A 131 10.56 5.94 -4.40
N LEU A 132 9.99 5.24 -3.42
CA LEU A 132 8.72 5.64 -2.81
C LEU A 132 8.81 7.00 -2.12
N ASP A 133 9.92 7.26 -1.43
CA ASP A 133 10.18 8.56 -0.81
C ASP A 133 10.17 9.67 -1.86
N LYS A 134 10.90 9.49 -2.96
CA LYS A 134 11.01 10.46 -4.07
C LYS A 134 9.69 10.76 -4.76
N ARG A 135 8.83 9.75 -4.92
CA ARG A 135 7.53 9.90 -5.58
C ARG A 135 6.46 10.48 -4.67
N LYS A 136 6.59 10.29 -3.35
CA LYS A 136 5.68 10.82 -2.33
C LYS A 136 6.16 12.17 -1.77
N MET A 137 6.97 12.92 -2.53
CA MET A 137 7.39 14.30 -2.24
C MET A 137 6.48 15.30 -2.92
#